data_AF-B3MF22-F1
#
_entry.id   AF-B3MF22-F1
#
_cell.length_a   1.000
_cell.length_b   1.000
_cell.length_c   1.000
_cell.angle_alpha   90.00
_cell.angle_beta   90.00
_cell.angle_gamma   90.00
#
_symmetry.space_group_name_H-M   'P 1'
#
loop_
_entity.id
_entity.type
_entity.pdbx_description
1 polymer ?
#
loop_
_entity_poly.entity_id
_entity_poly.type
_entity_poly.pdbx_seq_one_letter_code
_entity_poly.pdbx_strand_id
1 'polypeptide(L)'
;MQWSHWNCTWALLVVSALLLAVASSEECDLEEFSKCTEPLDMQHLTSELSVGSAKKEDLMKHCQKLRKGVRCIQSFTRRCMDLQQRKQLNKLYHGTTQFIRDLCNKGEFQDDFLRHIPCLEMVRSEFEVCANRYKETMVLLKENGTLNENIKTICCSINELVDCSGNAARRICANEAAKFTHELVDKYANSLTKIYCEDFTHNPGICQDGEENDSNPSMQQQQQQNSNTSSNSNENSSMGLDSKLVRTLVIWR
;
A
#
# COMPACT_ATOMS: atom_id res chain seq x y z
N MET A 1 -72.57 6.29 1.54
CA MET A 1 -71.34 6.10 0.75
C MET A 1 -70.18 6.75 1.50
N GLN A 2 -69.48 6.02 2.37
CA GLN A 2 -68.44 6.62 3.23
C GLN A 2 -67.37 5.58 3.67
N TRP A 3 -67.07 4.62 2.80
CA TRP A 3 -66.12 3.53 3.08
C TRP A 3 -64.85 3.59 2.21
N SER A 4 -64.73 4.52 1.26
CA SER A 4 -63.56 4.59 0.35
C SER A 4 -62.41 5.47 0.86
N HIS A 5 -62.67 6.48 1.70
CA HIS A 5 -61.63 7.42 2.16
C HIS A 5 -60.66 6.82 3.18
N TRP A 6 -61.11 5.86 4.00
CA TRP A 6 -60.26 5.22 5.00
C TRP A 6 -59.25 4.24 4.40
N ASN A 7 -59.55 3.59 3.26
CA ASN A 7 -58.60 2.67 2.63
C ASN A 7 -57.46 3.39 1.90
N CYS A 8 -57.71 4.57 1.33
CA CYS A 8 -56.69 5.35 0.65
C CYS A 8 -55.64 5.94 1.60
N THR A 9 -56.04 6.39 2.79
CA THR A 9 -55.09 6.93 3.77
C THR A 9 -54.14 5.86 4.30
N TRP A 10 -54.62 4.64 4.49
CA TRP A 10 -53.80 3.51 4.96
C TRP A 10 -52.87 3.02 3.86
N ALA A 11 -53.33 2.97 2.60
CA ALA A 11 -52.48 2.66 1.46
C ALA A 11 -51.36 3.70 1.26
N LEU A 12 -51.65 5.00 1.41
CA LEU A 12 -50.64 6.05 1.33
C LEU A 12 -49.62 5.98 2.47
N LEU A 13 -50.05 5.64 3.69
CA LEU A 13 -49.14 5.44 4.82
C LEU A 13 -48.24 4.21 4.64
N VAL A 14 -48.76 3.11 4.10
CA VAL A 14 -47.98 1.90 3.81
C VAL A 14 -47.00 2.14 2.66
N VAL A 15 -47.40 2.86 1.60
CA VAL A 15 -46.50 3.23 0.49
C VAL A 15 -45.42 4.20 0.95
N SER A 16 -45.76 5.19 1.80
CA SER A 16 -44.78 6.09 2.41
C SER A 16 -43.78 5.34 3.31
N ALA A 17 -44.26 4.41 4.13
CA ALA A 17 -43.40 3.57 4.96
C ALA A 17 -42.51 2.62 4.12
N LEU A 18 -43.00 2.08 3.00
CA LEU A 18 -42.20 1.29 2.08
C LEU A 18 -41.14 2.15 1.35
N LEU A 19 -41.48 3.38 0.95
CA LEU A 19 -40.53 4.31 0.31
C LEU A 19 -39.41 4.73 1.26
N LEU A 20 -39.70 4.87 2.56
CA LEU A 20 -38.67 5.11 3.59
C LEU A 20 -37.80 3.87 3.86
N ALA A 21 -38.33 2.66 3.70
CA ALA A 21 -37.56 1.43 3.86
C ALA A 21 -36.65 1.10 2.66
N VAL A 22 -36.90 1.68 1.48
CA VAL A 22 -36.10 1.46 0.26
C VAL A 22 -34.88 2.39 0.16
N ALA A 23 -34.75 3.36 1.07
CA ALA A 23 -33.65 4.31 1.09
C ALA A 23 -32.71 4.14 2.30
N SER A 24 -32.17 2.94 2.53
CA SER A 24 -30.85 2.85 3.17
C SER A 24 -29.80 2.81 2.07
N SER A 25 -29.52 3.94 1.43
CA SER A 25 -28.21 4.06 0.79
C SER A 25 -27.18 4.04 1.91
N GLU A 26 -26.49 2.92 2.11
CA GLU A 26 -25.23 2.97 2.87
C GLU A 26 -24.36 4.03 2.17
N GLU A 27 -24.11 5.15 2.85
CA GLU A 27 -23.28 6.23 2.31
C GLU A 27 -21.84 5.73 2.23
N CYS A 28 -21.50 5.26 1.03
CA CYS A 28 -20.15 4.89 0.64
C CYS A 28 -19.31 6.15 0.48
N ASP A 29 -18.84 6.71 1.60
CA ASP A 29 -17.97 7.89 1.60
C ASP A 29 -16.50 7.53 1.83
N LEU A 30 -15.62 8.43 1.35
CA LEU A 30 -14.17 8.32 1.46
C LEU A 30 -13.71 8.28 2.93
N GLU A 31 -14.43 8.93 3.85
CA GLU A 31 -14.12 8.90 5.27
C GLU A 31 -14.23 7.48 5.86
N GLU A 32 -15.24 6.70 5.46
CA GLU A 32 -15.39 5.31 5.91
C GLU A 32 -14.20 4.47 5.44
N PHE A 33 -13.81 4.64 4.17
CA PHE A 33 -12.68 3.93 3.61
C PHE A 33 -11.36 4.28 4.30
N SER A 34 -11.13 5.57 4.59
CA SER A 34 -9.94 6.05 5.32
C SER A 34 -9.80 5.39 6.70
N LYS A 35 -10.91 5.27 7.45
CA LYS A 35 -10.95 4.55 8.73
C LYS A 35 -10.60 3.06 8.60
N CYS A 36 -10.91 2.44 7.46
CA CYS A 36 -10.51 1.06 7.21
C CYS A 36 -9.00 0.91 6.97
N THR A 37 -8.35 1.93 6.39
CA THR A 37 -6.94 1.90 5.98
C THR A 37 -5.98 2.41 7.05
N GLU A 38 -6.45 3.20 8.02
CA GLU A 38 -5.66 3.73 9.14
C GLU A 38 -4.77 2.66 9.83
N PRO A 39 -5.25 1.44 10.16
CA PRO A 39 -4.40 0.42 10.79
C PRO A 39 -3.31 -0.16 9.88
N LEU A 40 -3.36 0.13 8.58
CA LEU A 40 -2.43 -0.38 7.57
C LEU A 40 -1.42 0.69 7.14
N ASP A 41 -1.44 1.85 7.78
CA ASP A 41 -0.62 2.98 7.36
C ASP A 41 0.87 2.78 7.68
N MET A 42 1.72 3.07 6.68
CA MET A 42 3.18 2.92 6.74
C MET A 42 3.82 4.01 7.59
N GLN A 43 3.09 5.10 7.90
CA GLN A 43 3.58 6.15 8.80
C GLN A 43 4.05 5.60 10.15
N HIS A 44 3.53 4.46 10.58
CA HIS A 44 3.88 3.83 11.84
C HIS A 44 4.80 2.60 11.69
N LEU A 45 5.48 2.45 10.54
CA LEU A 45 6.42 1.35 10.26
C LEU A 45 7.30 1.00 11.46
N THR A 46 7.99 1.98 12.03
CA THR A 46 8.86 1.80 13.20
C THR A 46 8.06 1.60 14.47
N SER A 47 7.11 2.48 14.75
CA SER A 47 6.29 2.41 15.96
C SER A 47 5.60 1.04 16.13
N GLU A 48 5.03 0.45 15.08
CA GLU A 48 4.31 -0.81 15.19
C GLU A 48 5.20 -2.06 15.05
N LEU A 49 6.29 -2.00 14.27
CA LEU A 49 7.24 -3.11 14.15
C LEU A 49 8.24 -3.17 15.32
N SER A 50 8.62 -2.04 15.92
CA SER A 50 9.57 -1.98 17.04
C SER A 50 8.93 -1.75 18.41
N VAL A 51 7.84 -0.97 18.55
CA VAL A 51 7.29 -0.58 19.87
C VAL A 51 6.11 -1.45 20.29
N GLY A 52 5.32 -1.91 19.32
CA GLY A 52 4.12 -2.69 19.56
C GLY A 52 4.35 -4.19 19.79
N SER A 53 5.60 -4.67 19.76
CA SER A 53 5.87 -6.11 19.62
C SER A 53 7.01 -6.64 20.49
N ALA A 54 7.49 -5.90 21.49
CA ALA A 54 8.49 -6.41 22.45
C ALA A 54 8.01 -7.69 23.20
N LYS A 55 6.70 -7.96 23.17
CA LYS A 55 6.07 -9.17 23.69
C LYS A 55 5.08 -9.75 22.69
N LYS A 56 4.95 -11.07 22.68
CA LYS A 56 3.97 -11.82 21.88
C LYS A 56 2.53 -11.32 22.08
N GLU A 57 2.18 -10.90 23.29
CA GLU A 57 0.86 -10.35 23.62
C GLU A 57 0.58 -9.04 22.88
N ASP A 58 1.58 -8.18 22.74
CA ASP A 58 1.43 -6.88 22.08
C ASP A 58 1.34 -7.07 20.55
N LEU A 59 2.10 -8.02 19.99
CA LEU A 59 1.92 -8.48 18.61
C LEU A 59 0.48 -8.95 18.36
N MET A 60 -0.13 -9.72 19.28
CA MET A 60 -1.51 -10.18 19.11
C MET A 60 -2.53 -9.05 19.11
N LYS A 61 -2.36 -8.02 19.96
CA LYS A 61 -3.21 -6.81 19.94
C LYS A 61 -3.08 -6.06 18.62
N HIS A 62 -1.86 -5.89 18.13
CA HIS A 62 -1.59 -5.25 16.84
C HIS A 62 -2.23 -6.05 15.69
N CYS A 63 -2.07 -7.37 15.70
CA CYS A 63 -2.73 -8.27 14.75
C CYS A 63 -4.27 -8.22 14.78
N GLN A 64 -4.90 -7.92 15.93
CA GLN A 64 -6.35 -7.69 15.98
C GLN A 64 -6.74 -6.43 15.21
N LYS A 65 -5.98 -5.33 15.35
CA LYS A 65 -6.20 -4.07 14.61
C LYS A 65 -6.02 -4.27 13.10
N LEU A 66 -4.91 -4.88 12.69
CA LEU A 66 -4.62 -5.18 11.28
C LEU A 66 -5.73 -6.01 10.64
N ARG A 67 -6.13 -7.11 11.29
CA ARG A 67 -7.22 -7.97 10.78
C ARG A 67 -8.56 -7.25 10.73
N LYS A 68 -8.82 -6.31 11.66
CA LYS A 68 -10.03 -5.48 11.63
C LYS A 68 -10.03 -4.56 10.41
N GLY A 69 -8.91 -3.90 10.11
CA GLY A 69 -8.73 -3.06 8.91
C GLY A 69 -8.98 -3.85 7.62
N VAL A 70 -8.33 -5.00 7.45
CA VAL A 70 -8.53 -5.87 6.26
C VAL A 70 -9.99 -6.28 6.09
N ARG A 71 -10.68 -6.69 7.18
CA ARG A 71 -12.11 -7.02 7.12
C ARG A 71 -12.98 -5.82 6.76
N CYS A 72 -12.63 -4.62 7.25
CA CYS A 72 -13.30 -3.37 6.94
C CYS A 72 -13.23 -3.09 5.44
N ILE A 73 -12.02 -3.12 4.85
CA ILE A 73 -11.80 -2.95 3.40
C ILE A 73 -12.60 -3.99 2.59
N GLN A 74 -12.57 -5.26 3.01
CA GLN A 74 -13.33 -6.31 2.34
C GLN A 74 -14.85 -6.13 2.42
N SER A 75 -15.36 -5.53 3.50
CA SER A 75 -16.78 -5.20 3.63
C SER A 75 -17.15 -4.01 2.77
N PHE A 76 -16.36 -2.93 2.84
CA PHE A 76 -16.52 -1.72 2.03
C PHE A 76 -16.53 -2.05 0.54
N THR A 77 -15.52 -2.79 0.05
CA THR A 77 -15.45 -3.19 -1.38
C THR A 77 -16.61 -4.06 -1.85
N ARG A 78 -17.29 -4.78 -0.95
CA ARG A 78 -18.46 -5.59 -1.30
C ARG A 78 -19.73 -4.75 -1.45
N ARG A 79 -19.85 -3.68 -0.67
CA ARG A 79 -21.03 -2.81 -0.62
C ARG A 79 -20.94 -1.66 -1.61
N CYS A 80 -19.73 -1.09 -1.74
CA CYS A 80 -19.52 0.22 -2.34
C CYS A 80 -18.85 0.21 -3.72
N MET A 81 -18.52 -0.97 -4.25
CA MET A 81 -17.77 -1.08 -5.51
C MET A 81 -18.37 -2.12 -6.44
N ASP A 82 -18.24 -1.87 -7.74
CA ASP A 82 -18.54 -2.88 -8.77
C ASP A 82 -17.48 -3.99 -8.80
N LEU A 83 -17.73 -5.04 -9.59
CA LEU A 83 -16.85 -6.21 -9.70
C LEU A 83 -15.43 -5.85 -10.17
N GLN A 84 -15.30 -4.89 -11.10
CA GLN A 84 -14.00 -4.50 -11.64
C GLN A 84 -13.22 -3.67 -10.61
N GLN A 85 -13.84 -2.65 -10.03
CA GLN A 85 -13.26 -1.82 -8.98
C GLN A 85 -12.81 -2.67 -7.79
N ARG A 86 -13.68 -3.57 -7.32
CA ARG A 86 -13.37 -4.53 -6.26
C ARG A 86 -12.20 -5.43 -6.61
N LYS A 87 -12.13 -5.95 -7.84
CA LYS A 87 -11.01 -6.80 -8.29
C LYS A 87 -9.69 -6.02 -8.26
N GLN A 88 -9.69 -4.78 -8.73
CA GLN A 88 -8.49 -3.95 -8.72
C GLN A 88 -8.03 -3.59 -7.30
N LEU A 89 -8.96 -3.17 -6.44
CA LEU A 89 -8.59 -2.82 -5.06
C LEU A 89 -8.11 -4.04 -4.26
N ASN A 90 -8.75 -5.21 -4.44
CA ASN A 90 -8.28 -6.44 -3.81
C ASN A 90 -6.90 -6.88 -4.33
N LYS A 91 -6.61 -6.62 -5.61
CA LYS A 91 -5.27 -6.87 -6.18
C LYS A 91 -4.24 -5.96 -5.50
N LEU A 92 -4.57 -4.68 -5.29
CA LEU A 92 -3.70 -3.71 -4.60
C LEU A 92 -3.39 -4.13 -3.16
N TYR A 93 -4.40 -4.49 -2.37
CA TYR A 93 -4.24 -4.90 -0.97
C TYR A 93 -3.82 -6.36 -0.78
N HIS A 94 -3.57 -7.10 -1.86
CA HIS A 94 -3.24 -8.52 -1.76
C HIS A 94 -1.95 -8.75 -0.98
N GLY A 95 -0.88 -7.99 -1.28
CA GLY A 95 0.40 -8.09 -0.58
C GLY A 95 0.27 -7.74 0.90
N THR A 96 -0.49 -6.69 1.24
CA THR A 96 -0.76 -6.31 2.64
C THR A 96 -1.54 -7.40 3.38
N THR A 97 -2.56 -7.98 2.73
CA THR A 97 -3.32 -9.10 3.29
C THR A 97 -2.43 -10.32 3.53
N GLN A 98 -1.50 -10.60 2.61
CA GLN A 98 -0.53 -11.68 2.75
C GLN A 98 0.44 -11.42 3.90
N PHE A 99 1.05 -10.24 3.96
CA PHE A 99 1.95 -9.85 5.05
C PHE A 99 1.29 -10.00 6.41
N ILE A 100 0.05 -9.50 6.57
CA ILE A 100 -0.71 -9.62 7.83
C ILE A 100 -0.95 -11.09 8.17
N ARG A 101 -1.24 -11.94 7.18
CA ARG A 101 -1.41 -13.39 7.44
C ARG A 101 -0.12 -14.03 7.89
N ASP A 102 1.01 -13.72 7.26
CA ASP A 102 2.32 -14.29 7.56
C ASP A 102 2.80 -13.85 8.96
N LEU A 103 2.61 -12.57 9.31
CA LEU A 103 2.99 -12.02 10.61
C LEU A 103 2.06 -12.50 11.75
N CYS A 104 0.76 -12.58 11.50
CA CYS A 104 -0.22 -12.75 12.57
C CYS A 104 -0.69 -14.19 12.80
N ASN A 105 -0.48 -15.08 11.84
CA ASN A 105 -0.79 -16.49 12.02
C ASN A 105 0.47 -17.25 12.41
N LYS A 106 0.32 -18.30 13.23
CA LYS A 106 1.43 -19.17 13.58
C LYS A 106 2.02 -19.81 12.32
N GLY A 107 3.32 -19.69 12.15
CA GLY A 107 4.08 -20.17 11.01
C GLY A 107 5.52 -19.67 11.06
N GLU A 108 6.32 -20.07 10.08
CA GLU A 108 7.77 -19.78 10.01
C GLU A 108 8.08 -18.28 10.12
N PHE A 109 7.38 -17.44 9.36
CA PHE A 109 7.60 -15.99 9.37
C PHE A 109 7.29 -15.35 10.73
N GLN A 110 6.19 -15.76 11.39
CA GLN A 110 5.87 -15.30 12.74
C GLN A 110 6.90 -15.79 13.76
N ASP A 111 7.33 -17.05 13.68
CA ASP A 111 8.31 -17.62 14.60
C ASP A 111 9.67 -16.92 14.46
N ASP A 112 10.07 -16.57 13.24
CA ASP A 112 11.28 -15.79 12.96
C ASP A 112 11.15 -14.34 13.42
N PHE A 113 9.99 -13.70 13.23
CA PHE A 113 9.71 -12.38 13.79
C PHE A 113 9.88 -12.38 15.31
N LEU A 114 9.24 -13.33 15.99
CA LEU A 114 9.33 -13.46 17.45
C LEU A 114 10.76 -13.71 17.93
N ARG A 115 11.55 -14.48 17.17
CA ARG A 115 12.98 -14.73 17.48
C ARG A 115 13.82 -13.45 17.39
N HIS A 116 13.50 -12.55 16.47
CA HIS A 116 14.29 -11.34 16.20
C HIS A 116 13.82 -10.09 16.95
N ILE A 117 12.73 -10.16 17.73
CA ILE A 117 12.25 -9.06 18.58
C ILE A 117 13.38 -8.34 19.34
N PRO A 118 14.33 -9.03 20.01
CA PRO A 118 15.39 -8.34 20.75
C PRO A 118 16.27 -7.47 19.85
N CYS A 119 16.56 -7.90 18.62
CA CYS A 119 17.30 -7.09 17.67
C CYS A 119 16.45 -5.90 17.18
N LEU A 120 15.18 -6.13 16.84
CA LEU A 120 14.25 -5.08 16.39
C LEU A 120 14.10 -3.95 17.42
N GLU A 121 14.19 -4.27 18.71
CA GLU A 121 14.21 -3.27 19.78
C GLU A 121 15.52 -2.46 19.78
N MET A 122 16.68 -3.11 19.62
CA MET A 122 17.99 -2.44 19.62
C MET A 122 18.18 -1.50 18.43
N VAL A 123 17.66 -1.88 17.26
CA VAL A 123 17.82 -1.11 16.00
C VAL A 123 16.73 -0.06 15.81
N ARG A 124 15.81 0.09 16.78
CA ARG A 124 14.63 0.95 16.68
C ARG A 124 14.95 2.37 16.22
N SER A 125 15.93 3.03 16.84
CA SER A 125 16.28 4.42 16.49
C SER A 125 16.82 4.53 15.07
N GLU A 126 17.61 3.54 14.62
CA GLU A 126 18.11 3.50 13.25
C GLU A 126 16.99 3.28 12.24
N PHE A 127 16.01 2.42 12.56
CA PHE A 127 14.84 2.25 11.72
C PHE A 127 14.02 3.54 11.63
N GLU A 128 13.91 4.32 12.73
CA GLU A 128 13.21 5.61 12.71
C GLU A 128 13.89 6.59 11.74
N VAL A 129 15.23 6.61 11.69
CA VAL A 129 15.98 7.39 10.69
C VAL A 129 15.64 6.93 9.26
N CYS A 130 15.70 5.63 8.98
CA CYS A 130 15.37 5.09 7.65
C CYS A 130 13.92 5.41 7.24
N ALA A 131 12.96 5.21 8.15
CA ALA A 131 11.54 5.43 7.89
C ALA A 131 11.22 6.92 7.71
N ASN A 132 11.88 7.82 8.44
CA ASN A 132 11.67 9.26 8.30
C ASN A 132 12.13 9.76 6.93
N ARG A 133 13.26 9.26 6.42
CA ARG A 133 13.71 9.58 5.05
C ARG A 133 12.69 9.16 4.00
N TYR A 134 12.11 7.98 4.16
CA TYR A 134 11.01 7.51 3.31
C TYR A 134 9.80 8.44 3.40
N LYS A 135 9.35 8.79 4.61
CA LYS A 135 8.21 9.69 4.83
C LYS A 135 8.42 11.06 4.18
N GLU A 136 9.59 11.66 4.40
CA GLU A 136 9.95 12.94 3.78
C GLU A 136 9.87 12.85 2.25
N THR A 137 10.32 11.75 1.66
CA THR A 137 10.21 11.55 0.22
C THR A 137 8.76 11.43 -0.26
N MET A 138 7.89 10.78 0.52
CA MET A 138 6.45 10.70 0.18
C MET A 138 5.78 12.08 0.20
N VAL A 139 6.15 12.96 1.13
CA VAL A 139 5.65 14.34 1.19
C VAL A 139 6.12 15.18 -0.01
N LEU A 140 7.28 14.85 -0.56
CA LEU A 140 7.87 15.56 -1.72
C LEU A 140 7.34 15.07 -3.07
N LEU A 141 6.42 14.10 -3.10
CA LEU A 141 5.81 13.64 -4.34
C LEU A 141 5.14 14.82 -5.05
N LYS A 142 5.51 15.03 -6.31
CA LYS A 142 5.09 16.20 -7.07
C LYS A 142 3.64 16.01 -7.52
N GLU A 143 2.76 16.93 -7.13
CA GLU A 143 1.37 16.99 -7.64
C GLU A 143 1.34 17.13 -9.17
N ASN A 144 2.34 17.81 -9.74
CA ASN A 144 2.52 18.03 -11.18
C ASN A 144 3.47 17.00 -11.84
N GLY A 145 4.01 16.03 -11.09
CA GLY A 145 4.86 14.98 -11.64
C GLY A 145 4.07 13.98 -12.48
N THR A 146 4.74 13.29 -13.40
CA THR A 146 4.08 12.18 -14.11
C THR A 146 3.84 11.01 -13.14
N LEU A 147 2.80 10.21 -13.40
CA LEU A 147 2.53 9.02 -12.60
C LEU A 147 3.75 8.08 -12.54
N ASN A 148 4.47 7.94 -13.66
CA ASN A 148 5.66 7.10 -13.75
C ASN A 148 6.84 7.62 -12.93
N GLU A 149 7.06 8.95 -12.91
CA GLU A 149 8.09 9.58 -12.06
C GLU A 149 7.79 9.41 -10.57
N ASN A 150 6.53 9.56 -10.18
CA ASN A 150 6.12 9.36 -8.79
C ASN A 150 6.24 7.88 -8.40
N ILE A 151 5.85 6.94 -9.27
CA ILE A 151 6.07 5.49 -9.03
C ILE A 151 7.57 5.19 -8.89
N LYS A 152 8.42 5.70 -9.80
CA LYS A 152 9.88 5.54 -9.71
C LYS A 152 10.41 6.04 -8.38
N THR A 153 10.03 7.26 -7.98
CA THR A 153 10.42 7.85 -6.69
C THR A 153 10.01 6.96 -5.53
N ILE A 154 8.75 6.51 -5.49
CA ILE A 154 8.24 5.63 -4.43
C ILE A 154 9.04 4.33 -4.36
N CYS A 155 9.22 3.64 -5.48
CA CYS A 155 9.89 2.35 -5.52
C CYS A 155 11.37 2.46 -5.11
N CYS A 156 12.06 3.51 -5.54
CA CYS A 156 13.45 3.73 -5.14
C CYS A 156 13.58 4.08 -3.65
N SER A 157 12.67 4.87 -3.09
CA SER A 157 12.64 5.13 -1.65
C SER A 157 12.31 3.89 -0.83
N ILE A 158 11.48 2.96 -1.35
CA ILE A 158 11.26 1.67 -0.71
C ILE A 158 12.54 0.84 -0.69
N ASN A 159 13.25 0.73 -1.82
CA ASN A 159 14.51 0.00 -1.88
C ASN A 159 15.54 0.58 -0.89
N GLU A 160 15.64 1.91 -0.83
CA GLU A 160 16.51 2.59 0.12
C GLU A 160 16.12 2.30 1.58
N LEU A 161 14.82 2.32 1.90
CA LEU A 161 14.30 1.98 3.22
C LEU A 161 14.69 0.55 3.63
N VAL A 162 14.52 -0.41 2.71
CA VAL A 162 14.87 -1.82 2.93
C VAL A 162 16.38 -1.98 3.18
N ASP A 163 17.21 -1.37 2.34
CA ASP A 163 18.67 -1.42 2.46
C ASP A 163 19.17 -0.74 3.75
N CYS A 164 18.63 0.44 4.06
CA CYS A 164 18.97 1.20 5.26
C CYS A 164 18.67 0.37 6.52
N SER A 165 17.46 -0.19 6.63
CA SER A 165 17.06 -1.02 7.78
C SER A 165 17.88 -2.31 7.88
N GLY A 166 18.09 -3.02 6.76
CA GLY A 166 18.91 -4.24 6.76
C GLY A 166 20.36 -3.97 7.18
N ASN A 167 20.94 -2.86 6.71
CA ASN A 167 22.29 -2.46 7.09
C ASN A 167 22.40 -2.00 8.55
N ALA A 168 21.39 -1.30 9.08
CA ALA A 168 21.33 -0.95 10.50
C ALA A 168 21.34 -2.21 11.37
N ALA A 169 20.50 -3.19 11.04
CA ALA A 169 20.46 -4.48 11.74
C ALA A 169 21.78 -5.25 11.60
N ARG A 170 22.47 -5.18 10.46
CA ARG A 170 23.80 -5.80 10.30
C ARG A 170 24.87 -5.16 11.18
N ARG A 171 24.79 -3.85 11.41
CA ARG A 171 25.77 -3.12 12.23
C ARG A 171 25.58 -3.36 13.73
N ILE A 172 24.33 -3.47 14.16
CA ILE A 172 23.96 -3.57 15.59
C ILE A 172 23.79 -5.03 16.03
N CYS A 173 23.31 -5.90 15.14
CA CYS A 173 22.99 -7.29 15.42
C CYS A 173 23.80 -8.26 14.53
N ALA A 174 23.41 -9.55 14.51
CA ALA A 174 24.01 -10.58 13.67
C ALA A 174 23.46 -10.57 12.22
N ASN A 175 24.16 -11.25 11.32
CA ASN A 175 23.79 -11.33 9.90
C ASN A 175 22.40 -11.96 9.68
N GLU A 176 22.01 -12.93 10.49
CA GLU A 176 20.69 -13.55 10.43
C GLU A 176 19.59 -12.52 10.71
N ALA A 177 19.79 -11.68 11.72
CA ALA A 177 18.87 -10.60 12.07
C ALA A 177 18.80 -9.56 10.96
N ALA A 178 19.93 -9.20 10.34
CA ALA A 178 19.96 -8.30 9.19
C ALA A 178 19.15 -8.83 8.01
N LYS A 179 19.29 -10.13 7.70
CA LYS A 179 18.53 -10.79 6.63
C LYS A 179 17.03 -10.76 6.93
N PHE A 180 16.66 -11.11 8.16
CA PHE A 180 15.26 -11.08 8.58
C PHE A 180 14.69 -9.66 8.55
N THR A 181 15.44 -8.65 9.03
CA THR A 181 15.04 -7.24 8.95
C THR A 181 14.80 -6.79 7.52
N HIS A 182 15.69 -7.14 6.59
CA HIS A 182 15.52 -6.82 5.18
C HIS A 182 14.21 -7.43 4.64
N GLU A 183 13.95 -8.71 4.91
CA GLU A 183 12.71 -9.38 4.49
C GLU A 183 11.46 -8.75 5.14
N LEU A 184 11.52 -8.41 6.43
CA LEU A 184 10.43 -7.78 7.17
C LEU A 184 10.03 -6.44 6.57
N VAL A 185 11.01 -5.57 6.33
CA VAL A 185 10.79 -4.23 5.78
C VAL A 185 10.37 -4.31 4.33
N ASP A 186 10.97 -5.19 3.53
CA ASP A 186 10.58 -5.43 2.14
C ASP A 186 9.12 -5.88 2.02
N LYS A 187 8.75 -6.95 2.72
CA LYS A 187 7.37 -7.47 2.68
C LYS A 187 6.34 -6.43 3.11
N TYR A 188 6.66 -5.57 4.08
CA TYR A 188 5.75 -4.54 4.54
C TYR A 188 5.67 -3.34 3.57
N ALA A 189 6.82 -2.78 3.20
CA ALA A 189 6.91 -1.58 2.38
C ALA A 189 6.39 -1.83 0.95
N ASN A 190 6.71 -3.00 0.38
CA ASN A 190 6.21 -3.40 -0.94
C ASN A 190 4.79 -3.99 -0.91
N SER A 191 4.15 -4.10 0.26
CA SER A 191 2.87 -4.82 0.38
C SER A 191 1.73 -4.24 -0.47
N LEU A 192 1.73 -2.93 -0.71
CA LEU A 192 0.77 -2.21 -1.57
C LEU A 192 1.34 -1.88 -2.94
N THR A 193 2.66 -1.74 -3.05
CA THR A 193 3.33 -1.26 -4.27
C THR A 193 3.92 -2.37 -5.12
N LYS A 194 3.86 -3.64 -4.68
CA LYS A 194 4.47 -4.79 -5.37
C LYS A 194 4.25 -4.80 -6.88
N ILE A 195 3.02 -4.53 -7.33
CA ILE A 195 2.65 -4.56 -8.76
C ILE A 195 3.26 -3.39 -9.55
N TYR A 196 3.54 -2.27 -8.88
CA TYR A 196 4.11 -1.07 -9.49
C TYR A 196 5.64 -1.03 -9.40
N CYS A 197 6.21 -1.71 -8.39
CA CYS A 197 7.64 -1.71 -8.13
C CYS A 197 8.39 -2.94 -8.67
N GLU A 198 7.68 -3.93 -9.22
CA GLU A 198 8.28 -5.18 -9.73
C GLU A 198 9.45 -4.89 -10.71
N ASP A 199 9.26 -4.00 -11.67
CA ASP A 199 10.30 -3.62 -12.65
C ASP A 199 11.53 -2.93 -12.02
N PHE A 200 11.34 -2.21 -10.91
CA PHE A 200 12.40 -1.50 -10.19
C PHE A 200 13.19 -2.41 -9.25
N THR A 201 12.56 -3.50 -8.76
CA THR A 201 13.25 -4.52 -7.95
C THR A 201 14.19 -5.38 -8.79
N HIS A 202 13.88 -5.58 -10.07
CA HIS A 202 14.68 -6.39 -10.98
C HIS A 202 15.85 -5.63 -11.63
N ASN A 203 15.77 -4.30 -11.68
CA ASN A 203 16.82 -3.46 -12.26
C ASN A 203 17.16 -2.27 -11.34
N PRO A 204 18.01 -2.48 -10.32
CA PRO A 204 18.35 -1.44 -9.34
C PRO A 204 19.08 -0.23 -9.96
N GLY A 205 19.65 -0.37 -11.17
CA GLY A 205 20.25 0.74 -11.92
C GLY A 205 19.25 1.85 -12.27
N ILE A 206 17.95 1.53 -12.37
CA ILE A 206 16.90 2.53 -12.64
C ILE A 206 16.84 3.58 -11.52
N CYS A 207 17.16 3.20 -10.28
CA CYS A 207 17.20 4.12 -9.15
C CYS A 207 18.47 4.97 -9.06
N GLN A 208 19.46 4.72 -9.93
CA GLN A 208 20.74 5.44 -9.94
C GLN A 208 20.78 6.59 -10.96
N ASP A 209 19.75 6.74 -11.82
CA ASP A 209 19.67 7.81 -12.82
C ASP A 209 19.25 9.17 -12.22
N GLY A 210 19.99 9.62 -11.19
CA GLY A 210 19.74 10.85 -10.44
C GLY A 210 20.90 11.85 -10.42
N GLU A 211 22.01 11.57 -11.11
CA GLU A 211 23.16 12.48 -11.22
C GLU A 211 23.83 12.35 -12.59
N GLU A 212 23.20 12.79 -13.68
CA GLU A 212 23.97 13.28 -14.82
C GLU A 212 23.10 14.17 -15.74
N ASN A 213 23.65 15.36 -16.00
CA ASN A 213 23.31 16.35 -17.03
C ASN A 213 22.46 17.54 -16.61
N ASP A 214 23.13 18.52 -15.98
CA ASP A 214 23.01 19.90 -16.47
C ASP A 214 24.35 20.63 -16.32
N SER A 215 25.26 20.45 -17.30
CA SER A 215 26.22 21.47 -17.75
C SER A 215 27.09 20.98 -18.92
N ASN A 216 26.72 21.49 -20.10
CA ASN A 216 27.55 21.86 -21.25
C ASN A 216 27.63 20.90 -22.48
N PRO A 217 27.18 21.37 -23.67
CA PRO A 217 27.27 20.64 -24.93
C PRO A 217 28.60 20.95 -25.64
N SER A 218 29.35 19.91 -26.04
CA SER A 218 30.27 20.05 -27.18
C SER A 218 30.62 18.71 -27.84
N MET A 219 30.19 18.61 -29.10
CA MET A 219 30.84 17.99 -30.27
C MET A 219 31.22 16.50 -30.29
N GLN A 220 30.57 15.80 -31.26
CA GLN A 220 31.12 14.86 -32.25
C GLN A 220 31.72 13.54 -31.69
N GLN A 221 31.48 12.33 -32.22
CA GLN A 221 31.24 11.90 -33.60
C GLN A 221 30.79 10.41 -33.57
N GLN A 222 29.86 10.05 -34.46
CA GLN A 222 29.69 8.76 -35.17
C GLN A 222 30.02 7.42 -34.47
N GLN A 223 29.02 6.54 -34.41
CA GLN A 223 28.93 5.40 -35.35
C GLN A 223 27.55 4.72 -35.30
N GLN A 224 26.99 4.51 -36.50
CA GLN A 224 25.79 3.75 -36.77
C GLN A 224 26.05 2.25 -36.58
N GLN A 225 25.05 1.53 -36.05
CA GLN A 225 24.68 0.24 -36.63
C GLN A 225 23.19 -0.03 -36.44
N ASN A 226 22.53 -0.14 -37.60
CA ASN A 226 21.14 -0.52 -37.79
C ASN A 226 20.89 -1.95 -37.28
N SER A 227 19.73 -2.17 -36.67
CA SER A 227 19.01 -3.45 -36.77
C SER A 227 17.52 -3.18 -36.64
N ASN A 228 16.86 -3.08 -37.79
CA ASN A 228 15.41 -3.14 -37.93
C ASN A 228 14.92 -4.48 -37.39
N THR A 229 14.04 -4.46 -36.39
CA THR A 229 13.06 -5.54 -36.21
C THR A 229 11.71 -4.92 -35.87
N SER A 230 10.86 -4.82 -36.89
CA SER A 230 9.42 -4.61 -36.69
C SER A 230 8.84 -5.86 -36.05
N SER A 231 8.11 -5.70 -34.96
CA SER A 231 7.12 -6.68 -34.49
C SER A 231 5.95 -5.89 -33.94
N ASN A 232 4.86 -5.98 -34.70
CA ASN A 232 3.57 -5.37 -34.43
C ASN A 232 2.85 -6.11 -33.30
N SER A 233 1.97 -5.36 -32.62
CA SER A 233 0.79 -5.78 -31.86
C SER A 233 0.98 -6.75 -30.69
N ASN A 234 0.69 -6.28 -29.48
CA ASN A 234 -0.53 -6.75 -28.80
C ASN A 234 -1.02 -5.71 -27.79
N GLU A 235 -2.32 -5.43 -27.91
CA GLU A 235 -3.14 -4.64 -27.00
C GLU A 235 -2.89 -5.07 -25.55
N ASN A 236 -2.59 -4.12 -24.67
CA ASN A 236 -2.92 -4.30 -23.27
C ASN A 236 -3.65 -3.05 -22.81
N SER A 237 -4.94 -3.27 -22.60
CA SER A 237 -5.93 -2.31 -22.17
C SER A 237 -5.37 -1.39 -21.11
N SER A 238 -5.38 -0.10 -21.42
CA SER A 238 -5.35 0.99 -20.47
C SER A 238 -6.49 0.79 -19.45
N MET A 239 -6.22 0.03 -18.40
CA MET A 239 -7.14 -0.15 -17.29
C MET A 239 -7.10 1.11 -16.44
N GLY A 240 -7.99 2.05 -16.77
CA GLY A 240 -8.31 3.19 -15.93
C GLY A 240 -8.90 2.70 -14.61
N LEU A 241 -8.02 2.41 -13.64
CA LEU A 241 -8.27 2.90 -12.30
C LEU A 241 -8.18 4.42 -12.40
N ASP A 242 -9.21 5.11 -11.90
CA ASP A 242 -9.20 6.57 -11.85
C ASP A 242 -7.85 7.02 -11.26
N SER A 243 -7.12 7.82 -12.03
CA SER A 243 -5.88 8.46 -11.60
C SER A 243 -6.09 9.12 -10.24
N LYS A 244 -7.31 9.60 -9.94
CA LYS A 244 -7.71 10.09 -8.62
C LYS A 244 -7.71 9.02 -7.53
N LEU A 245 -8.14 7.78 -7.76
CA LEU A 245 -8.15 6.75 -6.71
C LEU A 245 -6.73 6.30 -6.34
N VAL A 246 -5.85 6.15 -7.34
CA VAL A 246 -4.42 5.86 -7.12
C VAL A 246 -3.71 7.06 -6.51
N ARG A 247 -4.00 8.28 -6.99
CA ARG A 247 -3.52 9.53 -6.36
C ARG A 247 -4.03 9.67 -4.94
N THR A 248 -5.29 9.35 -4.64
CA THR A 248 -5.83 9.39 -3.28
C THR A 248 -5.17 8.33 -2.41
N LEU A 249 -4.94 7.11 -2.90
CA LEU A 249 -4.26 6.07 -2.11
C LEU A 249 -2.75 6.31 -1.89
N VAL A 250 -2.12 7.09 -2.76
CA VAL A 250 -0.68 7.44 -2.71
C VAL A 250 -0.45 8.80 -2.02
N ILE A 251 -1.41 9.73 -2.08
CA ILE A 251 -1.32 11.12 -1.57
C ILE A 251 -2.11 11.31 -0.26
N TRP A 252 -3.15 10.50 0.03
CA TRP A 252 -3.80 10.48 1.37
C TRP A 252 -3.07 9.58 2.38
N ARG A 253 -1.75 9.49 2.23
CA ARG A 253 -0.86 8.83 3.17
C ARG A 253 0.19 9.82 3.64
#